data_AF-A0A7V2RI09-F1
#
_entry.id   AF-A0A7V2RI09-F1
#
_cell.length_a   1.000
_cell.length_b   1.000
_cell.length_c   1.000
_cell.angle_alpha   90.00
_cell.angle_beta   90.00
_cell.angle_gamma   90.00
#
_symmetry.space_group_name_H-M   'P 1'
#
loop_
_entity.id
_entity.type
_entity.pdbx_description
1 polymer ?
#
loop_
_entity_poly.entity_id
_entity_poly.type
_entity_poly.pdbx_seq_one_letter_code
_entity_poly.pdbx_strand_id
1 'polypeptide(L)'
;MAHRVYSIARNERDTQRLTDNLQRHSRLLYEANRELRKATRAKSEFVSKMSHEFRAALNVIIGFTELMLDEVPGPINQQQRHSLNDILASSQRLQALVDKYLEHSGLKDEEVVQNTFKNE
;
A
#
# COMPACT_ATOMS: atom_id res chain seq x y z
N MET A 1 49.44 -28.12 30.53
CA MET A 1 48.51 -28.62 29.50
C MET A 1 47.04 -28.41 29.84
N ALA A 2 46.58 -28.68 31.08
CA ALA A 2 45.17 -28.50 31.49
C ALA A 2 44.58 -27.10 31.22
N HIS A 3 45.35 -26.03 31.44
CA HIS A 3 44.88 -24.65 31.23
C HIS A 3 44.55 -24.33 29.77
N ARG A 4 45.30 -24.90 28.81
CA ARG A 4 45.10 -24.68 27.36
C ARG A 4 43.88 -25.44 26.83
N VAL A 5 43.66 -26.65 27.35
CA VAL A 5 42.47 -27.47 27.04
C VAL A 5 41.21 -26.80 27.59
N TYR A 6 41.26 -26.24 28.80
CA TYR A 6 40.14 -25.50 29.40
C TYR A 6 39.79 -24.23 28.60
N SER A 7 40.79 -23.47 28.11
CA SER A 7 40.53 -22.28 27.29
C SER A 7 39.92 -22.60 25.92
N ILE A 8 40.32 -23.72 25.29
CA ILE A 8 39.76 -24.15 24.00
C ILE A 8 38.29 -24.56 24.17
N ALA A 9 37.99 -25.39 25.17
CA ALA A 9 36.62 -25.82 25.45
C ALA A 9 35.69 -24.66 25.86
N ARG A 10 36.23 -23.62 26.52
CA ARG A 10 35.49 -22.40 26.83
C ARG A 10 35.18 -21.60 25.56
N ASN A 11 36.17 -21.38 24.71
CA ASN A 11 35.99 -20.65 23.45
C ASN A 11 35.00 -21.36 22.51
N GLU A 12 35.06 -22.68 22.38
CA GLU A 12 34.12 -23.47 21.57
C GLU A 12 32.67 -23.33 22.05
N ARG A 13 32.46 -23.32 23.38
CA ARG A 13 31.13 -23.07 23.96
C ARG A 13 30.64 -21.66 23.70
N ASP A 14 31.51 -20.67 23.79
CA ASP A 14 31.15 -19.27 23.54
C ASP A 14 30.84 -19.04 22.05
N THR A 15 31.58 -19.66 21.12
CA THR A 15 31.25 -19.64 19.69
C THR A 15 29.95 -20.36 19.37
N GLN A 16 29.67 -21.50 20.01
CA GLN A 16 28.40 -22.21 19.82
C GLN A 16 27.22 -21.37 20.31
N ARG A 17 27.33 -20.76 21.49
CA ARG A 17 26.31 -19.86 22.04
C ARG A 17 26.05 -18.66 21.14
N LEU A 18 27.10 -18.06 20.58
CA LEU A 18 26.97 -16.95 19.65
C LEU A 18 26.26 -17.39 18.36
N THR A 19 26.61 -18.56 17.83
CA THR A 19 25.98 -19.14 16.63
C THR A 19 24.50 -19.43 16.86
N ASP A 20 24.16 -20.05 17.99
CA ASP A 20 22.76 -20.34 18.35
C ASP A 20 21.94 -19.04 18.52
N ASN A 21 22.55 -18.00 19.08
CA ASN A 21 21.91 -16.70 19.26
C ASN A 21 21.68 -16.00 17.91
N LEU A 22 22.67 -16.02 17.01
CA LEU A 22 22.56 -15.52 15.64
C LEU A 22 21.47 -16.26 14.85
N GLN A 23 21.42 -17.59 14.92
CA GLN A 23 20.37 -18.38 14.27
C GLN A 23 18.98 -18.04 14.80
N ARG A 24 18.85 -17.82 16.11
CA ARG A 24 17.58 -17.39 16.72
C ARG A 24 17.15 -16.01 16.22
N HIS A 25 18.06 -15.04 16.20
CA HIS A 25 17.75 -13.69 15.71
C HIS A 25 17.43 -13.69 14.21
N SER A 26 18.18 -14.46 13.41
CA SER A 26 17.92 -14.64 11.99
C SER A 26 16.50 -15.20 11.76
N ARG A 27 16.09 -16.21 12.53
CA ARG A 27 14.72 -16.76 12.45
C ARG A 27 13.66 -15.73 12.84
N LEU A 28 13.85 -14.99 13.92
CA LEU A 28 12.92 -13.94 14.36
C LEU A 28 12.78 -12.84 13.31
N LEU A 29 13.89 -12.38 12.73
CA LEU A 29 13.89 -11.39 11.66
C LEU A 29 13.18 -11.91 10.40
N TYR A 30 13.41 -13.17 10.04
CA TYR A 30 12.72 -13.80 8.91
C TYR A 30 11.21 -13.86 9.12
N GLU A 31 10.76 -14.28 10.30
CA GLU A 31 9.34 -14.33 10.65
C GLU A 31 8.70 -12.93 10.68
N ALA A 32 9.36 -11.95 11.31
CA ALA A 32 8.91 -10.57 11.33
C ALA A 32 8.82 -9.97 9.91
N ASN A 33 9.81 -10.23 9.05
CA ASN A 33 9.78 -9.77 7.66
C ASN A 33 8.64 -10.43 6.87
N ARG A 34 8.39 -11.72 7.10
CA ARG A 34 7.28 -12.45 6.46
C ARG A 34 5.92 -11.86 6.85
N GLU A 35 5.70 -11.57 8.12
CA GLU A 35 4.44 -10.96 8.58
C GLU A 35 4.30 -9.51 8.10
N LEU A 36 5.40 -8.74 8.08
CA LEU A 36 5.42 -7.40 7.48
C LEU A 36 5.02 -7.45 6.00
N ARG A 37 5.62 -8.36 5.21
CA ARG A 37 5.28 -8.52 3.79
C ARG A 37 3.81 -8.87 3.57
N LYS A 38 3.23 -9.75 4.41
CA LYS A 38 1.80 -10.06 4.35
C LYS A 38 0.94 -8.83 4.63
N ALA A 39 1.28 -8.07 5.68
CA ALA A 39 0.56 -6.86 6.04
C ALA A 39 0.65 -5.78 4.94
N THR A 40 1.84 -5.58 4.38
CA THR A 40 2.06 -4.67 3.25
C THR A 40 1.22 -5.08 2.05
N ARG A 41 1.26 -6.36 1.65
CA ARG A 41 0.46 -6.86 0.52
C ARG A 41 -1.04 -6.66 0.76
N ALA A 42 -1.54 -6.98 1.95
CA ALA A 42 -2.95 -6.78 2.29
C ALA A 42 -3.35 -5.29 2.23
N LYS A 43 -2.46 -4.39 2.69
CA LYS A 43 -2.66 -2.95 2.57
C LYS A 43 -2.75 -2.52 1.10
N SER A 44 -1.84 -2.98 0.25
CA SER A 44 -1.80 -2.61 -1.17
C SER A 44 -3.01 -3.15 -1.94
N GLU A 45 -3.41 -4.39 -1.68
CA GLU A 45 -4.63 -4.97 -2.24
C GLU A 45 -5.88 -4.18 -1.82
N PHE A 46 -5.97 -3.77 -0.54
CA PHE A 46 -7.07 -2.95 -0.04
C PHE A 46 -7.10 -1.57 -0.73
N VAL A 47 -5.97 -0.87 -0.79
CA VAL A 47 -5.88 0.47 -1.39
C VAL A 47 -6.21 0.42 -2.89
N SER A 48 -5.70 -0.58 -3.61
CA SER A 48 -6.02 -0.79 -5.03
C SER A 48 -7.51 -1.05 -5.24
N LYS A 49 -8.11 -1.95 -4.45
CA LYS A 49 -9.55 -2.25 -4.54
C LYS A 49 -10.39 -1.00 -4.28
N MET A 50 -10.13 -0.27 -3.21
CA MET A 50 -10.85 0.98 -2.90
C MET A 50 -10.68 2.01 -4.01
N SER A 51 -9.49 2.11 -4.60
CA SER A 51 -9.22 3.00 -5.74
C SER A 51 -10.13 2.69 -6.92
N HIS A 52 -10.26 1.42 -7.30
CA HIS A 52 -11.13 1.01 -8.40
C HIS A 52 -12.61 1.28 -8.10
N GLU A 53 -13.07 0.98 -6.89
CA GLU A 53 -14.47 1.20 -6.49
C GLU A 53 -14.83 2.69 -6.48
N PHE A 54 -13.94 3.55 -5.95
CA PHE A 54 -14.15 5.00 -5.96
C PHE A 54 -14.14 5.58 -7.38
N ARG A 55 -13.20 5.16 -8.23
CA ARG A 55 -13.18 5.62 -9.64
C ARG A 55 -14.45 5.21 -10.38
N ALA A 56 -14.92 3.98 -10.20
CA ALA A 56 -16.15 3.52 -10.83
C ALA A 56 -17.35 4.37 -10.38
N ALA A 57 -17.51 4.61 -9.07
CA ALA A 57 -18.61 5.42 -8.53
C ALA A 57 -18.54 6.88 -8.98
N LEU A 58 -17.35 7.50 -8.97
CA LEU A 58 -17.16 8.88 -9.40
C LEU A 58 -17.41 9.05 -10.90
N ASN A 59 -16.92 8.12 -11.73
CA ASN A 59 -17.15 8.16 -13.18
C ASN A 59 -18.64 8.08 -13.51
N VAL A 60 -19.41 7.28 -12.76
CA VAL A 60 -20.86 7.21 -12.91
C VAL A 60 -21.51 8.55 -12.57
N ILE A 61 -21.16 9.17 -11.43
CA ILE A 61 -21.71 10.47 -11.03
C ILE A 61 -21.37 11.56 -12.05
N ILE A 62 -20.11 11.63 -12.48
CA ILE A 62 -19.63 12.61 -13.47
C ILE A 62 -20.37 12.40 -14.79
N GLY A 63 -20.39 11.18 -15.32
CA GLY A 63 -21.03 10.88 -16.60
C GLY A 63 -22.53 11.17 -16.60
N PHE A 64 -23.26 10.82 -15.53
CA PHE A 64 -24.68 11.19 -15.44
C PHE A 64 -24.89 12.70 -15.31
N THR A 65 -24.01 13.40 -14.59
CA THR A 65 -24.10 14.86 -14.45
C THR A 65 -23.85 15.54 -15.80
N GLU A 66 -22.87 15.08 -16.57
CA GLU A 66 -22.57 15.55 -17.93
C GLU A 66 -23.74 15.27 -18.87
N LEU A 67 -24.30 14.06 -18.88
CA LEU A 67 -25.49 13.72 -19.69
C LEU A 67 -26.69 14.63 -19.39
N MET A 68 -26.90 14.98 -18.11
CA MET A 68 -27.96 15.91 -17.70
C MET A 68 -27.68 17.34 -18.15
N LEU A 69 -26.42 17.79 -18.09
CA LEU A 69 -25.99 19.12 -18.56
C LEU A 69 -26.09 19.27 -20.08
N ASP A 70 -25.88 18.17 -20.80
CA ASP A 70 -26.05 18.04 -22.25
C ASP A 70 -27.53 17.89 -22.65
N GLU A 71 -28.45 17.92 -21.67
CA GLU A 71 -29.90 17.84 -21.88
C GLU A 71 -30.34 16.56 -22.62
N VAL A 72 -29.53 15.48 -22.54
CA VAL A 72 -29.80 14.20 -23.24
C VAL A 72 -31.15 13.58 -22.82
N PRO A 73 -31.50 13.51 -21.53
CA PRO A 73 -32.81 13.02 -21.10
C PRO A 73 -33.96 14.03 -21.34
N GLY A 74 -33.63 15.28 -21.66
CA GLY A 74 -34.57 16.38 -21.81
C GLY A 74 -34.02 17.71 -21.29
N PRO A 75 -34.74 18.82 -21.54
CA PRO A 75 -34.30 20.16 -21.18
C PRO A 75 -34.24 20.36 -19.67
N ILE A 76 -33.26 21.16 -19.21
CA ILE A 76 -33.10 21.54 -17.80
C ILE A 76 -33.31 23.05 -17.63
N ASN A 77 -33.81 23.45 -16.47
CA ASN A 77 -33.91 24.87 -16.13
C ASN A 77 -32.57 25.43 -15.61
N GLN A 78 -32.48 26.75 -15.47
CA GLN A 78 -31.24 27.41 -15.06
C GLN A 78 -30.78 27.03 -13.65
N GLN A 79 -31.71 26.79 -12.72
CA GLN A 79 -31.38 26.35 -11.36
C GLN A 79 -30.79 24.93 -11.36
N GLN A 80 -31.36 24.02 -12.14
CA GLN A 80 -30.84 22.66 -12.32
C GLN A 80 -29.44 22.69 -12.94
N ARG A 81 -29.23 23.52 -13.98
CA ARG A 81 -27.91 23.70 -14.60
C ARG A 81 -26.87 24.20 -13.60
N HIS A 82 -27.22 25.16 -12.74
CA HIS A 82 -26.32 25.64 -11.69
C HIS A 82 -25.95 24.52 -10.71
N SER A 83 -26.94 23.81 -10.17
CA SER A 83 -26.71 22.68 -9.25
C SER A 83 -25.88 21.55 -9.88
N LEU A 84 -26.12 21.22 -11.15
CA LEU A 84 -25.37 20.17 -11.86
C LEU A 84 -23.91 20.58 -12.08
N ASN A 85 -23.64 21.85 -12.39
CA ASN A 85 -22.26 22.35 -12.47
C ASN A 85 -21.55 22.27 -11.11
N ASP A 86 -22.25 22.57 -10.02
CA ASP A 86 -21.69 22.44 -8.67
C ASP A 86 -21.40 20.98 -8.30
N ILE A 87 -22.29 20.06 -8.66
CA ILE A 87 -22.08 18.60 -8.51
C ILE A 87 -20.85 18.19 -9.30
N LEU A 88 -20.77 18.54 -10.59
CA LEU A 88 -19.65 18.19 -11.46
C LEU A 88 -18.31 18.69 -10.89
N ALA A 89 -18.23 19.97 -10.53
CA ALA A 89 -17.04 20.57 -9.95
C ALA A 89 -16.66 19.93 -8.61
N SER A 90 -17.63 19.51 -7.80
CA SER A 90 -17.39 18.82 -6.53
C SER A 90 -16.91 17.39 -6.73
N SER A 91 -17.48 16.66 -7.69
CA SER A 91 -17.06 15.30 -8.06
C SER A 91 -15.63 15.27 -8.62
N GLN A 92 -15.27 16.23 -9.48
CA GLN A 92 -13.91 16.36 -10.00
C GLN A 92 -12.89 16.70 -8.89
N ARG A 93 -13.25 17.60 -7.96
CA ARG A 93 -12.42 17.89 -6.78
C ARG A 93 -12.24 16.67 -5.90
N LEU A 94 -13.30 15.91 -5.65
CA LEU A 94 -13.24 14.68 -4.88
C LEU A 94 -12.38 13.61 -5.56
N GLN A 95 -12.48 13.45 -6.88
CA GLN A 95 -11.63 12.56 -7.66
C GLN A 95 -10.14 12.89 -7.46
N ALA A 96 -9.77 14.17 -7.60
CA ALA A 96 -8.40 14.61 -7.38
C ALA A 96 -7.90 14.36 -5.93
N LEU A 97 -8.77 14.56 -4.93
CA LEU A 97 -8.43 14.27 -3.53
C LEU A 97 -8.23 12.77 -3.28
N VAL A 98 -9.11 11.93 -3.84
CA VAL A 98 -9.01 10.48 -3.76
C VAL A 98 -7.72 10.01 -4.43
N ASP A 99 -7.43 10.46 -5.64
CA ASP A 99 -6.20 10.09 -6.36
C ASP A 99 -4.94 10.50 -5.55
N LYS A 100 -4.92 11.71 -4.99
CA LYS A 100 -3.80 12.19 -4.16
C LYS A 100 -3.63 11.36 -2.88
N TYR A 101 -4.72 10.99 -2.21
CA TYR A 101 -4.67 10.17 -1.00
C TYR A 101 -4.17 8.76 -1.29
N LEU A 102 -4.59 8.17 -2.41
CA LEU A 102 -4.20 6.84 -2.82
C LEU A 102 -2.72 6.77 -3.25
N GLU A 103 -2.21 7.83 -3.89
CA GLU A 103 -0.77 7.95 -4.19
C GLU A 103 0.07 7.94 -2.90
N HIS A 104 -0.37 8.64 -1.87
CA HIS A 104 0.29 8.63 -0.55
C HIS A 104 0.15 7.29 0.20
N SER A 105 -0.89 6.52 -0.09
CA SER A 105 -1.21 5.30 0.67
C SER A 105 -0.32 4.10 0.31
N GLY A 106 0.57 4.23 -0.69
CA GLY A 106 1.63 3.26 -0.95
C GLY A 106 1.53 2.50 -2.28
N LEU A 107 0.64 2.88 -3.21
CA LEU A 107 0.55 2.25 -4.53
C LEU A 107 1.84 2.38 -5.38
N LYS A 108 2.69 3.37 -5.08
CA LYS A 108 3.97 3.58 -5.80
C LYS A 108 5.21 3.12 -5.03
N ASP A 109 5.11 2.85 -3.73
CA ASP A 109 6.27 2.47 -2.91
C ASP A 109 6.69 1.00 -3.11
N GLU A 110 5.82 0.18 -3.71
CA GLU A 110 6.10 -1.26 -3.91
C GLU A 110 7.10 -1.57 -5.03
N GLU A 111 7.29 -0.67 -6.00
CA GLU A 111 8.19 -0.91 -7.14
C GLU A 111 9.68 -0.89 -6.71
N VAL A 112 10.00 -0.19 -5.62
CA VAL A 112 11.40 -0.02 -5.17
C VAL A 112 11.89 -1.20 -4.32
N VAL A 113 11.02 -1.95 -3.65
CA VAL A 113 11.44 -3.01 -2.71
C VAL A 113 11.56 -4.39 -3.37
N GLN A 114 10.83 -4.65 -4.47
CA GLN A 114 10.90 -5.96 -5.15
C GLN A 114 12.18 -6.17 -5.95
N ASN A 115 12.87 -5.10 -6.37
CA ASN A 115 14.11 -5.20 -7.16
C ASN A 115 15.40 -5.31 -6.34
N THR A 116 15.36 -5.08 -5.02
CA THR A 116 16.56 -5.09 -4.17
C THR A 116 16.88 -6.49 -3.61
N PHE A 117 15.98 -7.47 -3.73
CA PHE A 117 16.17 -8.83 -3.17
C PHE A 117 16.12 -9.97 -4.20
N LYS A 118 16.10 -9.66 -5.49
CA LYS A 118 16.21 -10.66 -6.58
C LYS A 118 17.60 -10.71 -7.22
N ASN A 119 18.54 -9.88 -6.76
CA ASN A 119 19.91 -9.79 -7.27
C ASN A 119 20.95 -10.12 -6.19
N GLU A 120 20.77 -11.23 -5.47
CA GLU A 120 21.81 -11.98 -4.75
C GLU A 120 21.48 -13.47 -4.82
#